data_AF-A0A2E0TC03-F1
#
_entry.id   AF-A0A2E0TC03-F1
#
_cell.length_a   1.000
_cell.length_b   1.000
_cell.length_c   1.000
_cell.angle_alpha   90.00
_cell.angle_beta   90.00
_cell.angle_gamma   90.00
#
_symmetry.space_group_name_H-M   'P 1'
#
loop_
_entity.id
_entity.type
_entity.pdbx_description
1 polymer ?
#
loop_
_entity_poly.entity_id
_entity_poly.type
_entity_poly.pdbx_seq_one_letter_code
_entity_poly.pdbx_strand_id
1 'polypeptide(L)' 'MRSTPPDVVRPLPGGDLRCRCHRLLARVVDEGIEMRCARCKQSAVLRWDVLSELRREPAPLELRPDE' A
#
# COMPACT_ATOMS: atom_id res chain seq x y z
N MET A 1 -4.54 -9.50 22.25
CA MET A 1 -3.22 -8.94 21.85
C MET A 1 -3.47 -7.52 21.36
N ARG A 2 -2.82 -6.50 21.94
CA ARG A 2 -2.92 -5.13 21.40
C ARG A 2 -1.97 -5.05 20.21
N SER A 3 -2.52 -4.96 18.99
CA SER A 3 -1.72 -4.69 17.80
C SER A 3 -1.17 -3.26 17.91
N THR A 4 0.15 -3.10 17.85
CA THR A 4 0.73 -1.77 17.72
C THR A 4 0.20 -1.15 16.42
N PRO A 5 -0.33 0.08 16.45
CA PRO A 5 -0.78 0.74 15.23
C PRO A 5 0.37 0.84 14.23
N PRO A 6 0.09 0.71 12.93
CA PRO A 6 1.13 0.77 11.91
C PRO A 6 1.79 2.15 11.94
N ASP A 7 3.12 2.16 11.88
CA ASP A 7 3.88 3.40 11.75
C ASP A 7 3.68 3.97 10.34
N VAL A 8 3.28 5.24 10.24
CA VAL A 8 3.08 5.92 8.96
C VAL A 8 4.40 6.53 8.53
N VAL A 9 5.15 5.76 7.73
CA VAL A 9 6.42 6.18 7.16
C VAL A 9 6.24 6.94 5.84
N ARG A 10 7.01 8.02 5.67
CA ARG A 10 7.07 8.76 4.40
C ARG A 10 8.21 8.24 3.53
N PRO A 11 8.04 8.19 2.20
CA PRO A 11 9.13 7.88 1.29
C PRO A 11 10.28 8.89 1.41
N LEU A 12 11.50 8.42 1.17
CA LEU A 12 12.70 9.25 1.08
C LEU A 12 12.65 10.16 -0.17
N PRO A 13 13.48 11.23 -0.23
CA PRO A 13 13.69 11.98 -1.47
C PRO A 13 14.20 11.01 -2.56
N GLY A 14 13.38 10.78 -3.59
CA GLY A 14 13.59 9.72 -4.59
C GLY A 14 12.51 8.64 -4.61
N GLY A 15 11.55 8.66 -3.67
CA GLY A 15 10.38 7.78 -3.70
C GLY A 15 10.58 6.40 -3.07
N ASP A 16 11.77 6.12 -2.53
CA ASP A 16 12.07 4.88 -1.81
C ASP A 16 11.40 4.85 -0.43
N LEU A 17 10.65 3.79 -0.14
CA LEU A 17 10.13 3.48 1.19
C LEU A 17 10.94 2.33 1.81
N ARG A 18 11.53 2.58 2.98
CA ARG A 18 12.37 1.61 3.69
C ARG A 18 11.84 1.32 5.08
N CYS A 19 12.00 0.07 5.51
CA CYS A 19 11.76 -0.34 6.89
C CYS A 19 12.82 0.30 7.81
N ARG A 20 12.56 0.34 9.12
CA ARG A 20 13.54 0.74 10.15
C ARG A 20 14.83 -0.12 10.12
N CYS A 21 14.76 -1.34 9.60
CA CYS A 21 15.93 -2.18 9.36
C CYS A 21 16.65 -1.88 8.02
N HIS A 22 16.34 -0.76 7.37
CA HIS A 22 16.89 -0.29 6.09
C HIS A 22 16.53 -1.11 4.85
N ARG A 23 15.75 -2.19 5.00
CA ARG A 23 15.23 -2.98 3.89
C ARG A 23 14.26 -2.17 3.02
N LEU A 24 14.43 -2.22 1.70
CA LEU A 24 13.49 -1.65 0.74
C LEU A 24 12.14 -2.38 0.81
N LEU A 25 11.07 -1.62 1.06
CA LEU A 25 9.70 -2.10 1.09
C LEU A 25 8.99 -1.82 -0.23
N ALA A 26 9.12 -0.59 -0.70
CA ALA A 26 8.51 -0.12 -1.94
C ALA A 26 9.35 1.02 -2.54
N ARG A 27 9.16 1.30 -3.82
CA ARG A 27 9.68 2.50 -4.49
C ARG A 27 8.69 3.02 -5.52
N VAL A 28 8.72 4.32 -5.75
CA VAL A 28 7.98 4.96 -6.83
C VAL A 28 8.66 4.66 -8.16
N VAL A 29 7.88 4.23 -9.15
CA VAL A 29 8.26 4.07 -10.55
C VAL A 29 7.22 4.81 -11.41
N ASP A 30 7.50 4.99 -12.71
CA ASP A 30 6.63 5.77 -13.59
C ASP A 30 5.19 5.22 -13.62
N GLU A 31 5.04 3.89 -13.61
CA GLU A 31 3.74 3.23 -13.68
C GLU A 31 2.99 3.14 -12.34
N GLY A 32 3.69 3.29 -11.21
CA GLY A 32 3.09 2.99 -9.90
C GLY A 32 4.06 2.91 -8.73
N ILE A 33 3.66 2.12 -7.73
CA ILE A 33 4.50 1.76 -6.59
C ILE A 33 4.96 0.31 -6.77
N GLU A 34 6.25 0.11 -7.04
CA GLU A 34 6.84 -1.23 -7.07
C GLU A 34 7.11 -1.70 -5.64
N MET A 35 6.70 -2.93 -5.34
CA MET A 35 6.94 -3.59 -4.06
C MET A 35 7.34 -5.05 -4.26
N ARG A 36 8.16 -5.57 -3.33
CA ARG A 36 8.62 -6.96 -3.37
C ARG A 36 8.09 -7.74 -2.18
N CYS A 37 7.41 -8.85 -2.46
CA CYS A 37 6.89 -9.71 -1.41
C CYS A 37 8.03 -10.34 -0.60
N ALA A 38 8.01 -10.14 0.72
CA ALA A 38 9.02 -10.73 1.60
C ALA A 38 8.95 -12.26 1.65
N ARG A 39 7.79 -12.87 1.35
CA ARG A 39 7.57 -14.32 1.34
C ARG A 39 7.96 -14.96 0.01
N CYS A 40 7.23 -14.69 -1.07
CA CYS A 40 7.44 -15.32 -2.38
C CYS A 40 8.51 -14.65 -3.24
N LYS A 41 9.05 -13.49 -2.81
CA LYS A 41 10.11 -12.73 -3.50
C LYS A 41 9.73 -12.17 -4.88
N GLN A 42 8.49 -12.31 -5.32
CA GLN A 42 7.99 -11.69 -6.54
C GLN A 42 7.81 -10.18 -6.35
N SER A 43 8.03 -9.42 -7.41
CA SER A 43 7.71 -7.99 -7.48
C SER A 43 6.31 -7.80 -8.05
N ALA A 44 5.61 -6.79 -7.54
CA ALA A 44 4.34 -6.33 -8.08
C ALA A 44 4.35 -4.79 -8.13
N VAL A 45 3.66 -4.23 -9.11
CA VAL A 45 3.47 -2.78 -9.24
C VAL A 45 2.01 -2.46 -8.93
N LEU A 46 1.79 -1.69 -7.87
CA LEU A 46 0.49 -1.09 -7.61
C LEU A 46 0.37 0.16 -8.49
N ARG A 47 -0.36 0.03 -9.60
CA ARG A 47 -0.48 1.08 -10.62
C ARG A 47 -1.26 2.29 -10.11
N TRP A 48 -0.95 3.47 -10.65
CA TRP A 48 -1.57 4.73 -10.23
C TRP A 48 -3.08 4.80 -10.48
N ASP A 49 -3.56 4.18 -11.56
CA ASP A 49 -4.99 4.08 -11.88
C ASP A 49 -5.74 3.29 -10.80
N VAL A 50 -5.22 2.12 -10.42
CA VAL A 50 -5.78 1.29 -9.34
C VAL A 50 -5.73 2.01 -7.99
N LEU A 51 -4.62 2.70 -7.67
CA LEU A 51 -4.49 3.51 -6.45
C LEU A 51 -5.54 4.63 -6.37
N SER A 52 -5.86 5.23 -7.52
CA SER A 52 -6.88 6.30 -7.60
C SER A 52 -8.28 5.76 -7.34
N GLU A 53 -8.57 4.53 -7.77
CA GLU A 53 -9.82 3.83 -7.45
C GLU A 53 -9.91 3.49 -5.96
N LEU A 54 -8.83 3.00 -5.34
CA LEU A 54 -8.77 2.68 -3.91
C LEU A 54 -8.94 3.90 -2.98
N ARG A 55 -8.62 5.10 -3.47
CA ARG A 55 -8.80 6.35 -2.73
C ARG A 55 -10.25 6.84 -2.73
N ARG A 56 -11.08 6.39 -3.66
CA ARG A 56 -12.51 6.71 -3.60
C ARG A 56 -13.05 6.04 -2.34
N GLU A 57 -13.74 6.81 -1.50
CA GLU A 57 -14.39 6.25 -0.31
C GLU A 57 -15.17 4.99 -0.71
N PRO A 58 -15.07 3.90 0.07
CA PRO A 58 -15.96 2.78 -0.16
C PRO A 58 -17.38 3.35 -0.14
N ALA A 59 -18.13 3.12 -1.23
CA ALA A 59 -19.53 3.49 -1.27
C ALA A 59 -20.18 2.96 0.02
N PRO A 60 -21.06 3.74 0.68
CA PRO A 60 -21.77 3.26 1.86
C PRO A 60 -22.30 1.86 1.55
N LEU A 61 -21.90 0.87 2.36
CA LEU A 61 -22.53 -0.44 2.30
C LEU A 61 -24.01 -0.18 2.59
N GLU A 62 -24.83 -0.13 1.55
CA GLU A 62 -26.28 -0.11 1.70
C GLU A 62 -26.64 -1.39 2.43
N LEU A 63 -26.85 -1.29 3.74
CA LEU A 63 -27.38 -2.35 4.57
C LEU A 63 -28.74 -2.69 3.96
N ARG A 64 -28.80 -3.76 3.15
CA ARG A 64 -30.07 -4.31 2.72
C ARG A 64 -30.77 -4.76 4.00
N PRO A 65 -31.93 -4.20 4.35
CA PRO A 65 -32.69 -4.75 5.45
C PRO A 65 -33.00 -6.20 5.09
N ASP A 66 -32.62 -7.12 5.98
CA ASP A 66 -33.00 -8.53 5.90
C ASP A 66 -34.53 -8.62 5.74
N GLU A 67 -34.98 -9.18 4.62
CA GLU A 67 -36.38 -9.56 4.34
C GLU A 67 -36.81 -10.76 5.20
#